data_AF-A0A931FN30-F1
#
_entry.id   AF-A0A931FN30-F1
#
_cell.length_a   1.000
_cell.length_b   1.000
_cell.length_c   1.000
_cell.angle_alpha   90.00
_cell.angle_beta   90.00
_cell.angle_gamma   90.00
#
_symmetry.space_group_name_H-M   'P 1'
#
loop_
_entity.id
_entity.type
_entity.pdbx_description
1 polymer ?
#
loop_
_entity_poly.entity_id
_entity_poly.type
_entity_poly.pdbx_seq_one_letter_code
_entity_poly.pdbx_strand_id
1 'polypeptide(L)'
;MNDNDVPLSDLPELSAIKQAALSYVTEAFAEAEFDGLDADCMAQAALFAAFMELVTTYGEEAVAEYAAGLPDKIRSGSFSLALKH
;
A
#
# COMPACT_ATOMS: atom_id res chain seq x y z
N MET A 1 -23.59 23.88 5.99
CA MET A 1 -22.39 23.03 5.87
C MET A 1 -22.27 22.26 7.17
N ASN A 2 -22.21 20.93 7.13
CA ASN A 2 -21.98 20.12 8.31
C ASN A 2 -20.47 19.91 8.40
N ASP A 3 -19.81 20.48 9.41
CA ASP A 3 -18.34 20.51 9.57
C ASP A 3 -17.72 19.14 9.91
N ASN A 4 -18.39 18.02 9.59
CA ASN A 4 -18.03 16.69 10.08
C ASN A 4 -17.89 15.60 8.99
N ASP A 5 -17.82 15.98 7.72
CA ASP A 5 -17.55 15.07 6.59
C ASP A 5 -16.20 15.41 5.94
N VAL A 6 -15.15 15.65 6.74
CA VAL A 6 -13.80 15.52 6.20
C VAL A 6 -13.54 14.02 6.06
N PRO A 7 -13.37 13.48 4.84
CA PRO A 7 -13.01 12.08 4.65
C PRO A 7 -11.79 11.76 5.51
N LEU A 8 -11.77 10.62 6.20
CA LEU A 8 -10.60 10.19 7.00
C LEU A 8 -9.31 10.12 6.16
N SER A 9 -9.40 10.10 4.82
CA SER A 9 -8.29 10.22 3.89
C SER A 9 -7.65 11.62 3.83
N ASP A 10 -8.38 12.67 4.22
CA ASP A 10 -8.01 14.08 4.05
C ASP A 10 -7.48 14.71 5.35
N LEU A 11 -7.33 13.91 6.41
CA LEU A 11 -6.62 14.34 7.62
C LEU A 11 -5.11 14.37 7.31
N PRO A 12 -4.48 15.57 7.34
CA PRO A 12 -3.07 15.72 6.95
C PRO A 12 -2.14 14.83 7.79
N GLU A 13 -2.48 14.58 9.06
CA GLU A 13 -1.74 13.69 9.95
C GLU A 13 -1.74 12.23 9.49
N LEU A 14 -2.90 11.70 9.02
CA LEU A 14 -2.98 10.34 8.49
C LEU A 14 -2.22 10.19 7.18
N SER A 15 -2.24 11.22 6.32
CA SER A 15 -1.43 11.24 5.10
C SER A 15 0.07 11.26 5.40
N ALA A 16 0.51 12.02 6.42
CA ALA A 16 1.89 12.07 6.87
C ALA A 16 2.36 10.73 7.45
N ILE A 17 1.53 10.07 8.26
CA ILE A 17 1.83 8.73 8.81
C ILE A 17 1.96 7.70 7.68
N LYS A 18 1.04 7.70 6.72
CA LYS A 18 1.10 6.80 5.55
C LYS A 18 2.35 7.03 4.73
N GLN A 19 2.73 8.31 4.52
CA GLN A 19 3.95 8.66 3.80
C GLN A 19 5.20 8.21 4.55
N ALA A 20 5.25 8.40 5.88
CA ALA A 20 6.36 7.94 6.71
C ALA A 20 6.50 6.41 6.66
N ALA A 21 5.39 5.67 6.79
CA ALA A 21 5.40 4.21 6.67
C ALA A 21 5.91 3.75 5.29
N LEU A 22 5.49 4.43 4.21
CA LEU A 22 5.97 4.14 2.87
C LEU A 22 7.48 4.41 2.71
N SER A 23 8.01 5.46 3.33
CA SER A 23 9.46 5.73 3.35
C SER A 23 10.22 4.58 4.01
N TYR A 24 9.78 4.10 5.17
CA TYR A 24 10.41 2.94 5.83
C TYR A 24 10.41 1.69 4.96
N VAL A 25 9.31 1.41 4.26
CA VAL A 25 9.24 0.27 3.34
C VAL A 25 10.20 0.47 2.15
N THR A 26 10.27 1.68 1.61
CA THR A 26 11.17 2.00 0.48
C THR A 26 12.63 1.87 0.86
N GLU A 27 13.00 2.31 2.07
CA GLU A 27 14.34 2.14 2.63
C GLU A 27 14.70 0.66 2.79
N ALA A 28 13.79 -0.15 3.34
CA ALA A 28 13.98 -1.60 3.46
C ALA A 28 14.16 -2.29 2.10
N PHE A 29 13.48 -1.81 1.05
CA PHE A 29 13.69 -2.31 -0.31
C PHE A 29 15.07 -1.95 -0.86
N ALA A 30 15.54 -0.72 -0.62
CA ALA A 30 16.87 -0.29 -1.05
C ALA A 30 17.99 -1.07 -0.34
N GLU A 31 17.82 -1.38 0.95
CA GLU A 31 18.74 -2.23 1.71
C GLU A 31 18.74 -3.67 1.17
N ALA A 32 17.56 -4.24 0.92
CA ALA A 32 17.42 -5.58 0.35
C ALA A 32 18.13 -5.70 -1.02
N GLU A 33 17.97 -4.71 -1.89
CA GLU A 33 18.65 -4.66 -3.19
C GLU A 33 20.17 -4.56 -3.03
N PHE A 34 20.65 -3.77 -2.06
CA PHE A 34 22.07 -3.68 -1.74
C PHE A 34 22.66 -5.02 -1.28
N ASP A 35 21.88 -5.80 -0.54
CA ASP A 35 22.23 -7.17 -0.11
C ASP A 35 22.11 -8.21 -1.24
N GLY A 36 21.68 -7.80 -2.44
CA GLY A 36 21.58 -8.63 -3.63
C GLY A 36 20.27 -9.42 -3.74
N LEU A 37 19.23 -9.03 -2.98
CA LEU A 37 17.89 -9.60 -3.15
C LEU A 37 17.25 -9.07 -4.43
N ASP A 38 16.55 -9.97 -5.11
CA ASP A 38 15.80 -9.65 -6.31
C ASP A 38 14.56 -8.78 -5.98
N ALA A 39 14.37 -7.70 -6.73
CA ALA A 39 13.32 -6.73 -6.48
C ALA A 39 11.91 -7.34 -6.61
N ASP A 40 11.71 -8.27 -7.54
CA ASP A 40 10.42 -8.96 -7.71
C ASP A 40 10.13 -9.87 -6.51
N CYS A 41 11.15 -10.56 -5.99
CA CYS A 41 11.04 -11.35 -4.76
C CYS A 41 10.69 -10.48 -3.54
N MET A 42 11.33 -9.32 -3.40
CA MET A 42 11.04 -8.38 -2.30
C MET A 42 9.62 -7.82 -2.39
N ALA A 43 9.15 -7.48 -3.60
CA ALA A 43 7.79 -7.01 -3.82
C ALA A 43 6.74 -8.07 -3.44
N GLN A 44 6.96 -9.33 -3.81
CA GLN A 44 6.07 -10.43 -3.44
C GLN A 44 6.05 -10.66 -1.92
N ALA A 45 7.22 -10.63 -1.28
CA ALA A 45 7.32 -10.76 0.17
C ALA A 45 6.59 -9.62 0.91
N ALA A 46 6.75 -8.38 0.44
CA ALA A 46 6.06 -7.22 1.01
C ALA A 46 4.54 -7.31 0.83
N LEU A 47 4.05 -7.74 -0.33
CA LEU A 47 2.62 -7.96 -0.56
C LEU A 47 2.07 -9.04 0.39
N PHE A 48 2.78 -10.14 0.57
CA PHE A 48 2.38 -11.19 1.49
C PHE A 48 2.32 -10.69 2.93
N ALA A 49 3.36 -9.99 3.40
CA ALA A 49 3.38 -9.40 4.73
C ALA A 49 2.24 -8.39 4.94
N ALA A 50 1.97 -7.54 3.94
CA ALA A 50 0.87 -6.59 3.98
C ALA A 50 -0.49 -7.29 4.10
N PHE A 51 -0.75 -8.33 3.29
CA PHE A 51 -2.00 -9.09 3.39
C PHE A 51 -2.12 -9.85 4.71
N MET A 52 -1.04 -10.42 5.25
CA MET A 52 -1.05 -11.05 6.57
C MET A 52 -1.50 -10.08 7.67
N GLU A 53 -0.96 -8.86 7.69
CA GLU A 53 -1.31 -7.84 8.68
C GLU A 53 -2.77 -7.39 8.53
N LEU A 54 -3.22 -7.18 7.29
CA LEU A 54 -4.60 -6.84 6.99
C LEU A 54 -5.57 -7.95 7.44
N VAL A 55 -5.25 -9.21 7.16
CA VAL A 55 -6.10 -10.35 7.57
C VAL A 55 -6.10 -10.50 9.09
N THR A 56 -4.96 -10.29 9.74
CA THR A 56 -4.86 -10.32 11.21
C THR A 56 -5.71 -9.23 11.86
N THR A 57 -5.75 -8.04 11.26
CA THR A 57 -6.47 -6.87 11.79
C THR A 57 -7.97 -6.90 11.47
N TYR A 58 -8.34 -7.29 10.25
CA TYR A 58 -9.70 -7.11 9.71
C TYR A 58 -10.44 -8.42 9.39
N GLY A 59 -9.73 -9.55 9.34
CA GLY A 59 -10.27 -10.85 8.95
C GLY A 59 -10.22 -11.14 7.44
N GLU A 60 -10.31 -12.41 7.08
CA GLU A 60 -10.12 -12.89 5.71
C GLU A 60 -11.14 -12.32 4.71
N GLU A 61 -12.43 -12.30 5.07
CA GLU A 61 -13.49 -11.85 4.16
C GLU A 61 -13.39 -10.36 3.83
N ALA A 62 -13.12 -9.51 4.84
CA ALA A 62 -12.95 -8.08 4.64
C ALA A 62 -11.75 -7.76 3.73
N VAL A 63 -10.67 -8.55 3.84
CA VAL A 63 -9.49 -8.40 2.99
C VAL A 63 -9.73 -8.94 1.58
N ALA A 64 -10.51 -10.01 1.42
CA ALA A 64 -10.92 -10.52 0.11
C ALA A 64 -11.75 -9.48 -0.65
N GLU A 65 -12.72 -8.83 -0.01
CA GLU A 65 -13.49 -7.73 -0.59
C GLU A 65 -12.59 -6.54 -0.97
N TYR A 66 -11.66 -6.15 -0.10
CA TYR A 66 -10.66 -5.13 -0.41
C TYR A 66 -9.81 -5.50 -1.63
N ALA A 67 -9.34 -6.75 -1.69
CA ALA A 67 -8.49 -7.25 -2.76
C ALA A 67 -9.22 -7.33 -4.11
N ALA A 68 -10.54 -7.56 -4.11
CA ALA A 68 -11.36 -7.61 -5.32
C ALA A 68 -11.31 -6.31 -6.14
N GLY A 69 -11.06 -5.16 -5.49
CA GLY A 69 -10.89 -3.87 -6.17
C GLY A 69 -9.47 -3.58 -6.69
N LEU A 70 -8.48 -4.41 -6.35
CA LEU A 70 -7.08 -4.19 -6.77
C LEU A 70 -6.88 -4.28 -8.29
N PRO A 71 -7.47 -5.26 -9.02
CA PRO A 71 -7.30 -5.34 -10.47
C PRO A 71 -7.70 -4.04 -11.17
N ASP A 72 -8.78 -3.40 -10.74
CA ASP A 72 -9.26 -2.16 -11.34
C ASP A 72 -8.34 -0.98 -11.01
N LYS A 73 -7.84 -0.89 -9.77
CA LYS A 73 -6.82 0.11 -9.38
C LYS A 73 -5.51 -0.04 -10.15
N ILE A 74 -5.09 -1.26 -10.43
CA ILE A 74 -3.89 -1.53 -11.23
C ILE A 74 -4.11 -1.08 -12.67
N ARG A 75 -5.26 -1.42 -13.27
CA ARG A 75 -5.62 -1.02 -14.64
C ARG A 75 -5.81 0.48 -14.79
N SER A 76 -6.31 1.17 -13.76
CA SER A 76 -6.44 2.63 -13.75
C SER A 76 -5.10 3.36 -13.59
N GLY A 77 -4.00 2.63 -13.38
CA GLY A 77 -2.67 3.21 -13.23
C GLY A 77 -2.40 3.80 -11.84
N SER A 78 -3.21 3.48 -10.83
CA SER A 78 -3.06 4.05 -9.47
C SER A 78 -1.73 3.69 -8.79
N PHE A 79 -1.00 2.69 -9.32
CA PHE A 79 0.30 2.25 -8.84
C PHE A 79 1.44 2.53 -9.85
N SER A 80 1.15 3.16 -10.98
CA SER A 80 2.16 3.50 -11.98
C SER A 80 2.69 4.92 -11.72
N LEU A 81 3.99 5.05 -11.43
CA LEU A 81 4.66 6.34 -11.23
C LEU A 81 4.86 7.15 -12.54
N ALA A 82 4.59 6.53 -13.70
CA ALA A 82 4.59 7.20 -14.99
C ALA A 82 3.20 7.06 -15.64
N LEU A 83 2.63 8.19 -16.06
CA LEU A 83 1.49 8.22 -16.97
C LEU A 83 1.89 7.42 -18.22
N LYS A 84 1.30 6.24 -18.42
CA LYS A 84 1.47 5.52 -19.69
C LYS A 84 0.77 6.34 -20.76
N HIS A 85 1.58 7.03 -21.57
CA HIS A 85 1.15 7.75 -22.76
C HIS A 85 0.82 6.79 -23.90
#